data_AF-A0A2M6Z7L8-F1
#
_entry.id   AF-A0A2M6Z7L8-F1
#
_cell.length_a   1.000
_cell.length_b   1.000
_cell.length_c   1.000
_cell.angle_alpha   90.00
_cell.angle_beta   90.00
_cell.angle_gamma   90.00
#
_symmetry.space_group_name_H-M   'P 1'
#
loop_
_entity.id
_entity.type
_entity.pdbx_description
1 polymer ?
#
loop_
_entity_poly.entity_id
_entity_poly.type
_entity_poly.pdbx_seq_one_letter_code
_entity_poly.pdbx_strand_id
1 'polypeptide(L)' 'DKSKMKWNCISFFRVLRVDGLGQVSGCNCIMIPKKENGDWKEDNNVWNNIYFSEMRQRFKERKEIPECCRYCGQAQ' A
#
# COMPACT_ATOMS: atom_id res chain seq x y z
N ASP A 1 21.60 10.58 7.78
CA ASP A 1 20.68 10.94 8.86
C ASP A 1 19.26 10.95 8.30
N LYS A 2 18.47 9.90 8.59
CA LYS A 2 17.10 9.69 8.06
C LYS A 2 16.02 10.37 8.93
N SER A 3 16.43 11.16 9.92
CA SER A 3 15.57 11.73 10.98
C SER A 3 14.52 12.75 10.51
N LYS A 4 14.42 13.04 9.20
CA LYS A 4 13.50 14.05 8.65
C LYS A 4 12.63 13.60 7.48
N MET A 5 12.50 12.31 7.18
CA MET A 5 11.51 11.87 6.18
C MET A 5 10.09 12.09 6.73
N LYS A 6 9.42 13.18 6.29
CA LYS A 6 8.01 13.44 6.57
C LYS A 6 7.16 12.50 5.72
N TRP A 7 6.83 11.33 6.26
CA TRP A 7 6.03 10.34 5.56
C TRP A 7 4.56 10.80 5.40
N ASN A 8 4.16 11.17 4.18
CA ASN A 8 2.84 11.73 3.86
C ASN A 8 2.09 10.97 2.75
N CYS A 9 2.45 9.72 2.48
CA CYS A 9 1.76 8.93 1.45
C CYS A 9 0.31 8.65 1.83
N ILE A 10 -0.63 9.07 0.97
CA ILE A 10 -2.07 8.86 1.15
C ILE A 10 -2.64 7.76 0.25
N SER A 11 -1.84 7.15 -0.62
CA SER A 11 -2.33 6.24 -1.67
C SER A 11 -3.11 5.06 -1.08
N PHE A 12 -2.63 4.46 0.01
CA PHE A 12 -3.30 3.32 0.67
C PHE A 12 -4.69 3.64 1.24
N PHE A 13 -5.06 4.92 1.36
CA PHE A 13 -6.38 5.37 1.81
C PHE A 13 -7.32 5.72 0.65
N ARG A 14 -6.82 5.77 -0.58
CA ARG A 14 -7.56 6.33 -1.73
C ARG A 14 -7.51 5.47 -2.99
N VAL A 15 -6.54 4.57 -3.10
CA VAL A 15 -6.25 3.85 -4.33
C VAL A 15 -6.30 2.36 -4.09
N LEU A 16 -7.06 1.68 -4.94
CA LEU A 16 -6.97 0.25 -5.18
C LEU A 16 -6.48 0.06 -6.62
N ARG A 17 -5.23 -0.37 -6.79
CA ARG A 17 -4.66 -0.69 -8.10
C ARG A 17 -4.74 -2.18 -8.33
N VAL A 18 -5.28 -2.59 -9.47
CA VAL A 18 -5.44 -3.98 -9.88
C VAL A 18 -4.54 -4.26 -11.08
N ASP A 19 -3.85 -5.38 -11.11
CA ASP A 19 -3.09 -5.83 -12.29
C ASP A 19 -3.91 -6.71 -13.24
N GLY A 20 -3.30 -7.15 -14.35
CA GLY A 20 -3.96 -8.01 -15.34
C GLY A 20 -4.34 -9.40 -14.82
N LEU A 21 -3.72 -9.87 -13.74
CA LEU A 21 -4.04 -11.15 -13.12
C LEU A 21 -5.21 -11.02 -12.14
N GLY A 22 -5.47 -9.83 -11.60
CA GLY A 22 -6.49 -9.56 -10.58
C GLY A 22 -5.89 -9.20 -9.22
N GLN A 23 -4.57 -9.26 -9.08
CA GLN A 23 -3.88 -8.98 -7.83
C GLN A 23 -3.90 -7.48 -7.54
N VAL A 24 -3.96 -7.12 -6.26
CA VAL A 24 -4.19 -5.72 -5.87
C VAL A 24 -3.02 -5.07 -5.12
N SER A 25 -2.98 -3.75 -5.12
CA SER A 25 -2.07 -2.93 -4.30
C SER A 25 -2.74 -1.62 -3.89
N GLY A 26 -2.42 -1.11 -2.70
CA GLY A 26 -2.85 0.21 -2.25
C GLY A 26 -1.97 1.36 -2.77
N CYS A 27 -0.98 1.08 -3.60
CA CYS A 27 -0.05 2.08 -4.13
C CYS A 27 -0.31 2.33 -5.62
N ASN A 28 -0.34 3.61 -6.02
CA ASN A 28 -0.37 4.05 -7.41
C ASN A 28 1.03 4.20 -8.05
N CYS A 29 2.11 4.09 -7.26
CA CYS A 29 3.45 4.43 -7.68
C CYS A 29 4.38 3.21 -7.67
N ILE A 30 5.00 2.91 -6.52
CA ILE A 30 6.18 2.04 -6.46
C ILE A 30 5.92 0.59 -6.00
N MET A 31 4.86 0.32 -5.22
CA MET A 31 4.59 -1.06 -4.79
C MET A 31 3.98 -1.86 -5.93
N ILE A 32 4.33 -3.14 -6.04
CA ILE A 32 3.81 -4.06 -7.06
C ILE A 32 2.61 -4.81 -6.46
N PRO A 33 1.52 -5.05 -7.22
CA PRO A 33 0.41 -5.88 -6.77
C PRO A 33 0.92 -7.31 -6.59
N LYS A 34 0.42 -8.00 -5.57
CA LYS A 34 0.83 -9.37 -5.25
C LYS A 34 -0.39 -10.14 -4.81
N LYS A 35 -0.39 -11.46 -5.05
CA LYS A 35 -1.45 -12.36 -4.59
C LYS A 35 -1.71 -12.25 -3.08
N GLU A 36 -0.65 -12.09 -2.28
CA GLU A 36 -0.75 -11.93 -0.81
C GLU A 36 -1.47 -10.64 -0.36
N ASN A 37 -1.61 -9.65 -1.24
CA ASN A 37 -2.34 -8.41 -0.94
C ASN A 37 -3.87 -8.58 -1.09
N GLY A 38 -4.30 -9.63 -1.79
CA GLY A 38 -5.66 -9.89 -2.22
C GLY A 38 -5.81 -10.00 -3.74
N ASP A 39 -6.96 -10.50 -4.17
CA ASP A 39 -7.32 -10.64 -5.58
C ASP A 39 -8.75 -10.10 -5.79
N TRP A 40 -8.93 -9.15 -6.70
CA TRP A 40 -10.22 -8.52 -6.99
C TRP A 40 -11.28 -9.49 -7.49
N LYS A 41 -10.89 -10.61 -8.11
CA LYS A 41 -11.80 -11.62 -8.66
C LYS A 41 -12.26 -12.61 -7.59
N GLU A 42 -11.46 -12.83 -6.56
CA GLU A 42 -11.71 -13.85 -5.52
C GLU A 42 -12.19 -13.23 -4.20
N ASP A 43 -11.82 -11.97 -3.91
CA ASP A 43 -12.13 -11.29 -2.66
C ASP A 43 -13.26 -10.28 -2.83
N ASN A 44 -14.45 -10.65 -2.35
CA ASN A 44 -15.67 -9.83 -2.37
C ASN A 44 -15.51 -8.47 -1.66
N ASN A 45 -14.50 -8.29 -0.80
CA ASN A 45 -14.25 -7.04 -0.11
C ASN A 45 -12.74 -6.76 0.07
N VAL A 46 -12.00 -6.84 -1.03
CA VAL A 46 -10.54 -6.67 -1.03
C VAL A 46 -10.07 -5.36 -0.39
N TRP A 47 -10.87 -4.29 -0.48
CA TRP A 47 -10.54 -3.00 0.11
C TRP A 47 -10.45 -3.03 1.64
N ASN A 48 -11.22 -3.91 2.28
CA ASN A 48 -11.29 -4.04 3.74
C ASN A 48 -10.73 -5.37 4.24
N ASN A 49 -9.95 -6.08 3.42
CA ASN A 49 -9.28 -7.30 3.86
C ASN A 49 -8.20 -7.01 4.92
N ILE A 50 -7.63 -8.09 5.47
CA ILE A 50 -6.63 -8.03 6.53
C ILE A 50 -5.42 -7.21 6.06
N TYR A 51 -4.89 -7.49 4.87
CA TYR A 51 -3.73 -6.80 4.31
C TYR A 51 -3.94 -5.28 4.21
N PHE A 52 -5.03 -4.82 3.60
CA PHE A 52 -5.29 -3.39 3.43
C PHE A 52 -5.50 -2.68 4.77
N SER A 53 -6.15 -3.36 5.72
CA SER A 53 -6.38 -2.82 7.06
C SER A 53 -5.07 -2.64 7.83
N GLU A 54 -4.20 -3.66 7.82
CA GLU A 54 -2.88 -3.61 8.46
C GLU A 54 -1.98 -2.56 7.79
N MET A 55 -1.92 -2.53 6.45
CA MET A 55 -1.11 -1.56 5.74
C MET A 55 -1.56 -0.13 6.04
N ARG A 56 -2.86 0.16 6.02
CA ARG A 56 -3.36 1.49 6.42
C ARG A 56 -2.95 1.85 7.85
N GLN A 57 -2.95 0.90 8.78
CA GLN A 57 -2.48 1.15 10.15
C GLN A 57 -0.98 1.47 10.18
N ARG A 58 -0.14 0.70 9.48
CA ARG A 58 1.30 0.96 9.34
C ARG A 58 1.58 2.35 8.78
N PHE A 59 0.84 2.76 7.74
CA PHE A 59 0.94 4.10 7.16
C PHE A 59 0.49 5.22 8.12
N LYS A 60 -0.59 5.01 8.90
CA LYS A 60 -1.03 5.96 9.94
C LYS A 60 0.02 6.13 11.05
N GLU A 61 0.57 5.02 11.54
CA GLU A 61 1.54 5.01 12.64
C GLU A 61 2.97 5.33 12.20
N ARG A 62 3.24 5.32 10.88
CA ARG A 62 4.58 5.42 10.29
C ARG A 62 5.54 4.35 10.80
N LYS A 63 5.01 3.15 11.09
CA LYS A 63 5.77 1.98 11.55
C LYS A 63 5.75 0.91 10.49
N GLU A 64 6.86 0.17 10.37
CA GLU A 64 6.97 -0.99 9.47
C GLU A 64 6.58 -0.68 8.01
N ILE A 65 6.86 0.55 7.57
CA ILE A 65 6.62 0.98 6.20
C ILE A 65 7.51 0.15 5.25
N PRO A 66 6.96 -0.40 4.15
CA PRO A 66 7.73 -1.16 3.17
C PRO A 66 8.99 -0.44 2.72
N GLU A 67 10.06 -1.18 2.45
CA GLU A 67 11.33 -0.55 2.13
C GLU A 67 11.26 0.29 0.84
N CYS A 68 10.60 -0.22 -0.20
CA CYS A 68 10.43 0.50 -1.48
C CYS A 68 9.82 1.88 -1.31
N CYS A 69 8.96 2.03 -0.30
CA CYS A 69 8.30 3.26 0.03
C CYS A 69 9.31 4.37 0.43
N ARG A 70 10.43 4.04 1.08
CA ARG A 70 11.49 5.03 1.42
C ARG A 70 12.07 5.76 0.20
N TYR A 71 11.96 5.18 -0.99
CA TYR A 71 12.44 5.74 -2.24
C TYR A 71 11.33 6.41 -3.07
N CYS A 72 10.10 6.45 -2.56
CA CYS A 72 8.96 7.05 -3.26
C CYS A 72 8.96 8.57 -3.11
N GLY A 73 9.11 9.30 -4.21
CA GLY A 73 9.04 10.77 -4.21
C GLY A 73 7.68 11.32 -3.78
N GLN A 74 6.58 10.56 -3.92
CA GLN A 74 5.26 10.98 -3.42
C GLN A 74 5.09 10.83 -1.90
N ALA A 75 6.05 10.20 -1.23
CA ALA A 75 6.00 9.92 0.21
C ALA A 75 7.02 10.73 1.03
N GLN A 76 7.82 11.56 0.37
CA GLN A 76 8.81 12.47 0.96
C GLN A 76 8.22 13.87 1.17
#